data_AF-A0A9Q7X6A1-F1
#
_entry.id   AF-A0A9Q7X6A1-F1
#
_cell.length_a   1.000
_cell.length_b   1.000
_cell.length_c   1.000
_cell.angle_alpha   90.00
_cell.angle_beta   90.00
_cell.angle_gamma   90.00
#
_symmetry.space_group_name_H-M   'P 1'
#
loop_
_entity.id
_entity.type
_entity.pdbx_description
1 polymer ?
#
loop_
_entity_poly.entity_id
_entity_poly.type
_entity_poly.pdbx_seq_one_letter_code
_entity_poly.pdbx_strand_id
1 'polypeptide(L)'
;MDKPKDASLIDSKLMLQAKTDANNIPYKFKARFCAHGFSQKEGADYDKIFAPVVPRDAIQTILTIAAKFNREIDSIDATQAYLNDNLHHSIYLKLLEGAEVPAGKIYKLIKSLYGLKQFSQEWHKELDVHLQRLGFFLLLDVPCVYLGGVGELQVIIAVYVDDMLIVLLCRDQIDQVKKVIIDKWKITNNGPAKEFLKIKITQDWEKRVIAKEWIKTQEKMWIPTIHTPSKAPPKFEIDQGLKAKYLVLVGKLL
;
A
#
# COMPACT_ATOMS: atom_id res chain seq x y z
N MET A 1 20.37 -17.04 18.98
CA MET A 1 21.28 -16.50 20.03
C MET A 1 20.76 -16.88 21.40
N ASP A 2 21.54 -16.75 22.47
CA ASP A 2 21.04 -16.91 23.84
C ASP A 2 20.06 -15.79 24.21
N LYS A 3 19.07 -16.10 25.04
CA LYS A 3 18.10 -15.12 25.52
C LYS A 3 18.80 -14.10 26.44
N PRO A 4 18.78 -12.79 26.14
CA PRO A 4 19.28 -11.78 27.07
C PRO A 4 18.47 -11.78 28.37
N LYS A 5 19.12 -11.44 29.49
CA LYS A 5 18.42 -11.16 30.75
C LYS A 5 17.40 -10.06 30.47
N ASP A 6 16.15 -10.30 30.88
CA ASP A 6 15.02 -9.38 30.76
C ASP A 6 14.45 -9.13 29.35
N ALA A 7 14.91 -9.86 28.32
CA ALA A 7 14.31 -9.77 27.00
C ALA A 7 12.85 -10.27 26.97
N SER A 8 11.94 -9.39 26.58
CA SER A 8 10.57 -9.75 26.18
C SER A 8 10.63 -10.53 24.87
N LEU A 9 9.90 -11.65 24.79
CA LEU A 9 9.84 -12.47 23.58
C LEU A 9 8.47 -12.29 22.93
N ILE A 10 8.47 -11.89 21.67
CA ILE A 10 7.28 -11.82 20.83
C ILE A 10 7.00 -13.22 20.27
N ASP A 11 5.73 -13.61 20.22
CA ASP A 11 5.35 -14.86 19.56
C ASP A 11 5.60 -14.79 18.05
N SER A 12 5.86 -15.93 17.43
CA SER A 12 6.03 -16.04 15.98
C SER A 12 5.13 -17.13 15.42
N LYS A 13 4.76 -17.02 14.15
CA LYS A 13 3.89 -17.99 13.48
C LYS A 13 4.22 -18.15 12.01
N LEU A 14 3.91 -19.32 11.46
CA LEU A 14 3.95 -19.58 10.03
C LEU A 14 2.54 -19.45 9.45
N MET A 15 2.30 -18.44 8.63
CA MET A 15 1.05 -18.23 7.89
C MET A 15 1.12 -18.97 6.57
N LEU A 16 0.25 -19.98 6.39
CA LEU A 16 0.12 -20.73 5.15
C LEU A 16 -1.12 -20.26 4.39
N GLN A 17 -0.97 -20.03 3.08
CA GLN A 17 -2.05 -19.57 2.22
C GLN A 17 -1.99 -20.26 0.86
N ALA A 18 -3.07 -20.94 0.47
CA ALA A 18 -3.28 -21.37 -0.91
C ALA A 18 -3.96 -20.24 -1.70
N LYS A 19 -3.41 -19.87 -2.85
CA LYS A 19 -4.11 -19.08 -3.87
C LYS A 19 -4.83 -20.04 -4.79
N THR A 20 -6.14 -19.81 -4.94
CA THR A 20 -7.02 -20.61 -5.77
C THR A 20 -7.49 -19.81 -6.98
N ASP A 21 -7.79 -20.50 -8.08
CA ASP A 21 -8.44 -19.90 -9.24
C ASP A 21 -9.96 -19.69 -8.99
N ALA A 22 -10.69 -19.29 -10.03
CA ALA A 22 -12.13 -19.08 -9.96
C ALA A 22 -12.93 -20.36 -9.63
N ASN A 23 -12.34 -21.55 -9.85
CA ASN A 23 -12.94 -22.85 -9.55
C ASN A 23 -12.47 -23.42 -8.20
N ASN A 24 -11.85 -22.59 -7.35
CA ASN A 24 -11.25 -22.99 -6.08
C ASN A 24 -10.09 -23.99 -6.19
N ILE A 25 -9.48 -24.15 -7.37
CA ILE A 25 -8.34 -25.05 -7.56
C ILE A 25 -7.05 -24.33 -7.13
N PRO A 26 -6.27 -24.87 -6.17
CA PRO A 26 -5.02 -24.26 -5.76
C PRO A 26 -4.00 -24.23 -6.91
N TYR A 27 -3.51 -23.04 -7.24
CA TYR A 27 -2.44 -22.87 -8.25
C TYR A 27 -1.13 -22.37 -7.63
N LYS A 28 -1.15 -21.87 -6.39
CA LYS A 28 0.07 -21.39 -5.70
C LYS A 28 -0.08 -21.49 -4.19
N PHE A 29 0.92 -22.07 -3.53
CA PHE A 29 1.02 -22.07 -2.07
C PHE A 29 2.03 -21.01 -1.61
N LYS A 30 1.67 -20.27 -0.57
CA LYS A 30 2.52 -19.25 0.07
C LYS A 30 2.68 -19.60 1.54
N ALA A 31 3.92 -19.60 2.02
CA ALA A 31 4.24 -19.62 3.45
C ALA A 31 4.88 -18.28 3.82
N ARG A 32 4.47 -17.71 4.95
CA ARG A 32 5.05 -16.47 5.49
C ARG A 32 5.38 -16.66 6.97
N PHE A 33 6.62 -16.42 7.34
CA PHE A 33 6.99 -16.30 8.75
C PHE A 33 6.63 -14.89 9.23
N CYS A 34 5.82 -14.79 10.29
CA CYS A 34 5.31 -13.54 10.80
C CYS A 34 5.53 -13.44 12.30
N ALA A 35 5.79 -12.23 12.78
CA ALA A 35 5.70 -11.89 14.19
C ALA A 35 4.23 -11.77 14.61
N HIS A 36 3.94 -12.02 15.87
CA HIS A 36 2.62 -11.83 16.44
C HIS A 36 2.56 -10.47 17.14
N GLY A 37 2.27 -9.40 16.38
CA GLY A 37 2.30 -8.02 16.89
C GLY A 37 1.42 -7.74 18.10
N PHE A 38 0.36 -8.51 18.34
CA PHE A 38 -0.44 -8.41 19.57
C PHE A 38 0.37 -8.68 20.85
N SER A 39 1.47 -9.43 20.76
CA SER A 39 2.38 -9.68 21.89
C SER A 39 3.42 -8.58 22.13
N GLN A 40 3.45 -7.54 21.29
CA GLN A 40 4.34 -6.38 21.46
C GLN A 40 3.81 -5.37 22.48
N LYS A 41 4.73 -4.79 23.25
CA LYS A 41 4.48 -3.76 24.26
C LYS A 41 4.95 -2.39 23.77
N GLU A 42 4.06 -1.41 23.84
CA GLU A 42 4.39 -0.01 23.58
C GLU A 42 5.41 0.52 24.59
N GLY A 43 6.34 1.36 24.15
CA GLY A 43 7.46 1.88 24.93
C GLY A 43 8.62 0.89 25.17
N ALA A 44 8.46 -0.37 24.76
CA ALA A 44 9.51 -1.39 24.87
C ALA A 44 9.87 -2.01 23.50
N ASP A 45 8.85 -2.46 22.76
CA ASP A 45 9.02 -3.12 21.45
C ASP A 45 8.72 -2.17 20.27
N TYR A 46 8.04 -1.05 20.53
CA TYR A 46 7.74 0.04 19.60
C TYR A 46 7.29 1.30 20.35
N ASP A 47 7.43 2.49 19.76
CA ASP A 47 6.98 3.76 20.37
C ASP A 47 5.56 4.15 19.95
N LYS A 48 5.37 4.47 18.67
CA LYS A 48 4.08 4.81 18.07
C LYS A 48 3.86 3.97 16.82
N ILE A 49 2.61 3.89 16.37
CA ILE A 49 2.24 3.22 15.12
C ILE A 49 1.57 4.22 14.18
N PHE A 50 2.03 4.25 12.93
CA PHE A 50 1.37 4.96 11.84
C PHE A 50 1.52 4.14 10.56
N ALA A 51 0.44 3.83 9.87
CA ALA A 51 0.49 3.15 8.57
C ALA A 51 -0.06 4.08 7.49
N PRO A 52 0.64 4.24 6.35
CA PRO A 52 0.11 4.98 5.21
C PRO A 52 -0.99 4.16 4.56
N VAL A 53 -2.22 4.44 4.95
CA VAL A 53 -3.40 3.78 4.42
C VAL A 53 -4.19 4.84 3.66
N VAL A 54 -4.02 4.87 2.34
CA VAL A 54 -4.80 5.79 1.52
C VAL A 54 -6.31 5.56 1.70
N PRO A 55 -7.07 6.59 2.12
CA PRO A 55 -8.50 6.45 2.30
C PRO A 55 -9.20 6.13 0.99
N ARG A 56 -10.30 5.37 1.08
CA ARG A 56 -11.14 5.03 -0.07
C ARG A 56 -11.57 6.27 -0.86
N ASP A 57 -11.95 7.34 -0.17
CA ASP A 57 -12.38 8.59 -0.79
C ASP A 57 -11.25 9.28 -1.57
N ALA A 58 -10.01 9.16 -1.09
CA ALA A 58 -8.84 9.69 -1.77
C ALA A 58 -8.53 8.86 -3.03
N ILE A 59 -8.58 7.53 -2.96
CA ILE A 59 -8.49 6.67 -4.15
C ILE A 59 -9.56 7.05 -5.17
N GLN A 60 -10.82 7.22 -4.73
CA GLN A 60 -11.90 7.65 -5.61
C GLN A 60 -11.60 8.99 -6.28
N THR A 61 -11.12 9.97 -5.51
CA THR A 61 -10.79 11.29 -6.04
C THR A 61 -9.67 11.19 -7.08
N ILE A 62 -8.64 10.40 -6.82
CA ILE A 62 -7.51 10.17 -7.74
C ILE A 62 -7.97 9.49 -9.04
N LEU A 63 -8.81 8.45 -8.95
CA LEU A 63 -9.38 7.80 -10.13
C LEU A 63 -10.26 8.75 -10.93
N THR A 64 -11.05 9.59 -10.26
CA THR A 64 -11.88 10.62 -10.91
C THR A 64 -11.03 11.65 -11.65
N ILE A 65 -9.93 12.11 -11.05
CA ILE A 65 -8.96 13.01 -11.68
C ILE A 65 -8.35 12.34 -12.92
N ALA A 66 -7.92 11.09 -12.78
CA ALA A 66 -7.34 10.34 -13.89
C ALA A 66 -8.32 10.21 -15.08
N ALA A 67 -9.59 9.92 -14.81
CA ALA A 67 -10.63 9.87 -15.84
C ALA A 67 -10.83 11.23 -16.52
N LYS A 68 -10.96 12.30 -15.73
CA LYS A 68 -11.21 13.66 -16.23
C LYS A 68 -10.11 14.14 -17.17
N PHE A 69 -8.85 13.90 -16.80
CA PHE A 69 -7.67 14.36 -17.53
C PHE A 69 -7.06 13.29 -18.44
N ASN A 70 -7.76 12.18 -18.65
CA ASN A 70 -7.33 11.08 -19.50
C ASN A 70 -5.90 10.59 -19.17
N ARG A 71 -5.62 10.40 -17.88
CA ARG A 71 -4.32 9.96 -17.36
C ARG A 71 -4.22 8.44 -17.33
N GLU A 72 -3.01 7.94 -17.49
CA GLU A 72 -2.66 6.53 -17.30
C GLU A 72 -2.62 6.19 -15.81
N ILE A 73 -2.97 4.94 -15.48
CA ILE A 73 -2.96 4.43 -14.11
C ILE A 73 -2.24 3.09 -14.06
N ASP A 74 -1.16 3.05 -13.29
CA ASP A 74 -0.41 1.82 -13.02
C ASP A 74 -0.39 1.51 -11.55
N SER A 75 -0.14 0.24 -11.24
CA SER A 75 0.11 -0.18 -9.86
C SER A 75 1.44 -0.91 -9.74
N ILE A 76 2.10 -0.70 -8.62
CA ILE A 76 3.33 -1.40 -8.24
C ILE A 76 3.18 -1.96 -6.81
N ASP A 77 3.81 -3.09 -6.53
CA ASP A 77 3.78 -3.78 -5.24
C ASP A 77 5.20 -3.95 -4.69
N ALA A 78 5.48 -3.34 -3.55
CA ALA A 78 6.76 -3.43 -2.87
C ALA A 78 6.95 -4.84 -2.28
N THR A 79 7.63 -5.69 -3.04
CA THR A 79 7.82 -7.08 -2.64
C THR A 79 8.79 -7.13 -1.47
N GLN A 80 8.35 -7.72 -0.36
CA GLN A 80 9.15 -7.82 0.86
C GLN A 80 9.57 -6.46 1.43
N ALA A 81 8.68 -5.48 1.43
CA ALA A 81 8.91 -4.16 2.04
C ALA A 81 9.52 -4.23 3.46
N TYR A 82 9.19 -5.26 4.25
CA TYR A 82 9.75 -5.55 5.59
C TYR A 82 11.24 -5.91 5.64
N LEU A 83 11.88 -6.16 4.50
CA LEU A 83 13.32 -6.37 4.43
C LEU A 83 14.08 -5.07 4.15
N ASN A 84 13.38 -4.03 3.71
CA ASN A 84 13.98 -2.80 3.22
C ASN A 84 14.21 -1.78 4.34
N ASP A 85 13.50 -1.88 5.46
CA ASP A 85 13.65 -1.01 6.62
C ASP A 85 14.72 -1.51 7.61
N ASN A 86 15.10 -0.64 8.54
CA ASN A 86 16.01 -0.98 9.63
C ASN A 86 15.24 -1.00 10.94
N LEU A 87 15.44 -2.06 11.74
CA LEU A 87 14.84 -2.16 13.06
C LEU A 87 15.58 -1.28 14.06
N HIS A 88 14.91 -0.26 14.57
CA HIS A 88 15.43 0.59 15.65
C HIS A 88 15.42 -0.11 17.02
N HIS A 89 14.44 -0.99 17.23
CA HIS A 89 14.28 -1.73 18.49
C HIS A 89 14.93 -3.11 18.39
N SER A 90 15.55 -3.58 19.47
CA SER A 90 16.04 -4.96 19.55
C SER A 90 14.86 -5.90 19.77
N ILE A 91 14.44 -6.57 18.70
CA ILE A 91 13.29 -7.46 18.73
C ILE A 91 13.71 -8.93 18.80
N TYR A 92 13.12 -9.66 19.73
CA TYR A 92 13.37 -11.07 19.98
C TYR A 92 12.09 -11.87 19.78
N LEU A 93 12.16 -12.96 19.02
CA LEU A 93 11.03 -13.85 18.79
C LEU A 93 11.23 -15.20 19.48
N LYS A 94 10.13 -15.80 19.92
CA LYS A 94 10.10 -17.22 20.25
C LYS A 94 10.37 -18.05 19.00
N LEU A 95 11.03 -19.19 19.20
CA LEU A 95 11.22 -20.19 18.16
C LEU A 95 9.86 -20.72 17.69
N LEU A 96 9.77 -21.10 16.42
CA LEU A 96 8.59 -21.81 15.92
C LEU A 96 8.50 -23.18 16.58
N GLU A 97 7.27 -23.66 16.77
CA GLU A 97 7.05 -25.05 17.12
C GLU A 97 7.66 -25.96 16.05
N GLY A 98 8.44 -26.96 16.48
CA GLY A 98 9.18 -27.85 15.58
C GLY A 98 10.52 -27.31 15.07
N ALA A 99 10.99 -26.13 15.51
CA ALA A 99 12.32 -25.65 15.16
C ALA A 99 13.42 -26.51 15.84
N GLU A 100 14.32 -27.08 15.03
CA GLU A 100 15.47 -27.87 15.50
C GLU A 100 16.61 -26.96 16.01
N VAL A 101 16.34 -26.20 17.07
CA VAL A 101 17.31 -25.29 17.67
C VAL A 101 17.56 -25.70 19.12
N PRO A 102 18.83 -25.68 19.61
CA PRO A 102 19.14 -26.01 20.99
C PRO A 102 18.30 -25.22 22.01
N ALA A 103 17.97 -25.87 23.12
CA ALA A 103 17.23 -25.25 24.22
C ALA A 103 17.92 -23.96 24.71
N GLY A 104 17.11 -22.97 25.07
CA GLY A 104 17.59 -21.66 25.55
C GLY A 104 17.96 -20.66 24.45
N LYS A 105 17.89 -21.06 23.16
CA LYS A 105 18.10 -20.14 22.04
C LYS A 105 16.79 -19.46 21.60
N ILE A 106 16.94 -18.26 21.04
CA ILE A 106 15.86 -17.43 20.48
C ILE A 106 16.26 -16.83 19.13
N TYR A 107 15.27 -16.34 18.38
CA TYR A 107 15.51 -15.52 17.19
C TYR A 107 15.67 -14.05 17.58
N LYS A 108 16.67 -13.38 17.01
CA LYS A 108 16.77 -11.92 17.02
C LYS A 108 16.53 -11.43 15.61
N LEU A 109 15.61 -10.50 15.46
CA LEU A 109 15.36 -9.88 14.16
C LEU A 109 16.47 -8.90 13.82
N ILE A 110 16.99 -9.01 12.60
CA ILE A 110 17.97 -8.08 12.01
C ILE A 110 17.25 -7.04 11.14
N LYS A 111 16.18 -7.47 10.48
CA LYS A 111 15.27 -6.69 9.64
C LYS A 111 13.84 -6.85 10.16
N SER A 112 12.94 -5.95 9.77
CA SER A 112 11.55 -6.05 10.19
C SER A 112 10.92 -7.34 9.70
N LEU A 113 9.75 -7.66 10.24
CA LEU A 113 9.01 -8.86 9.89
C LEU A 113 7.53 -8.51 9.80
N TYR A 114 6.80 -9.20 8.92
CA TYR A 114 5.35 -9.07 8.87
C TYR A 114 4.72 -9.32 10.24
N GLY A 115 3.70 -8.52 10.57
CA GLY A 115 2.98 -8.62 11.83
C GLY A 115 3.64 -7.85 12.98
N LEU A 116 4.81 -7.24 12.79
CA LEU A 116 5.28 -6.20 13.70
C LEU A 116 4.40 -4.96 13.58
N LYS A 117 4.07 -4.35 14.71
CA LYS A 117 3.20 -3.17 14.81
C LYS A 117 3.78 -1.93 14.13
N GLN A 118 5.10 -1.74 14.22
CA GLN A 118 5.80 -0.59 13.65
C GLN A 118 6.18 -0.75 12.17
N PHE A 119 6.07 -1.96 11.61
CA PHE A 119 6.63 -2.26 10.27
C PHE A 119 6.11 -1.29 9.21
N SER A 120 4.80 -1.08 9.13
CA SER A 120 4.21 -0.20 8.12
C SER A 120 4.67 1.25 8.25
N GLN A 121 5.03 1.69 9.46
CA GLN A 121 5.54 3.04 9.70
C GLN A 121 6.98 3.19 9.21
N GLU A 122 7.83 2.23 9.56
CA GLU A 122 9.25 2.27 9.17
C GLU A 122 9.41 2.15 7.65
N TRP A 123 8.62 1.27 7.03
CA TRP A 123 8.52 1.22 5.56
C TRP A 123 8.09 2.57 4.97
N HIS A 124 7.07 3.21 5.54
CA HIS A 124 6.62 4.51 5.03
C HIS A 124 7.68 5.60 5.16
N LYS A 125 8.42 5.67 6.28
CA LYS A 125 9.51 6.65 6.44
C LYS A 125 10.59 6.45 5.40
N GLU A 126 10.98 5.20 5.15
CA GLU A 126 12.00 4.84 4.16
C GLU A 126 11.54 5.17 2.73
N LEU A 127 10.24 4.95 2.45
CA LEU A 127 9.60 5.33 1.19
C LEU A 127 9.53 6.85 1.03
N ASP A 128 9.08 7.56 2.05
CA ASP A 128 8.94 9.02 2.08
C ASP A 128 10.27 9.72 1.81
N VAL A 129 11.34 9.33 2.52
CA VAL A 129 12.70 9.87 2.29
C VAL A 129 13.15 9.65 0.84
N HIS A 130 12.85 8.49 0.26
CA HIS A 130 13.20 8.23 -1.13
C HIS A 130 12.40 9.09 -2.11
N LEU A 131 11.07 9.13 -1.95
CA LEU A 131 10.19 9.92 -2.82
C LEU A 131 10.52 11.42 -2.73
N GLN A 132 10.83 11.94 -1.54
CA GLN A 132 11.30 13.32 -1.36
C GLN A 132 12.61 13.61 -2.13
N ARG A 133 13.57 12.68 -2.11
CA ARG A 133 14.81 12.82 -2.89
C ARG A 133 14.57 12.82 -4.40
N LEU A 134 13.49 12.18 -4.86
CA LEU A 134 13.05 12.20 -6.25
C LEU A 134 12.21 13.44 -6.60
N GLY A 135 12.02 14.37 -5.65
CA GLY A 135 11.28 15.62 -5.85
C GLY A 135 9.76 15.50 -5.66
N PHE A 136 9.27 14.38 -5.13
CA PHE A 136 7.88 14.27 -4.72
C PHE A 136 7.67 14.89 -3.35
N PHE A 137 6.48 15.41 -3.10
CA PHE A 137 6.10 15.94 -1.79
C PHE A 137 4.79 15.32 -1.32
N LEU A 138 4.71 15.12 0.00
CA LEU A 138 3.54 14.56 0.65
C LEU A 138 2.39 15.57 0.66
N LEU A 139 1.17 15.11 0.38
CA LEU A 139 -0.03 15.89 0.54
C LEU A 139 -0.43 15.94 2.03
N LEU A 140 -0.42 17.13 2.63
CA LEU A 140 -0.65 17.30 4.08
C LEU A 140 -2.00 16.72 4.55
N ASP A 141 -3.07 16.93 3.78
CA ASP A 141 -4.41 16.45 4.14
C ASP A 141 -4.57 14.93 3.98
N VAL A 142 -3.70 14.31 3.19
CA VAL A 142 -3.71 12.87 2.89
C VAL A 142 -2.28 12.35 2.91
N PRO A 143 -1.67 12.15 4.10
CA PRO A 143 -0.24 11.86 4.29
C PRO A 143 0.16 10.41 3.91
N CYS A 144 -0.28 10.00 2.73
CA CYS A 144 0.02 8.78 2.00
C CYS A 144 -0.20 9.00 0.48
N VAL A 145 -0.45 10.23 0.05
CA VAL A 145 -0.52 10.65 -1.35
C VAL A 145 0.62 11.63 -1.60
N TYR A 146 1.41 11.35 -2.63
CA TYR A 146 2.52 12.17 -3.06
C TYR A 146 2.19 12.82 -4.39
N LEU A 147 2.63 14.07 -4.53
CA LEU A 147 2.54 14.83 -5.77
C LEU A 147 3.95 15.18 -6.23
N GLY A 148 4.16 15.19 -7.55
CA GLY A 148 5.42 15.61 -8.17
C GLY A 148 5.18 16.11 -9.58
N GLY A 149 6.21 16.65 -10.22
CA GLY A 149 6.10 17.23 -11.56
C GLY A 149 5.41 18.60 -11.59
N VAL A 150 5.20 19.14 -12.80
CA VAL A 150 4.66 20.49 -13.02
C VAL A 150 3.64 20.46 -14.16
N GLY A 151 2.51 21.15 -13.98
CA GLY A 151 1.46 21.28 -15.00
C GLY A 151 0.91 19.93 -15.44
N GLU A 152 0.85 19.69 -16.75
CA GLU A 152 0.34 18.44 -17.31
C GLU A 152 1.20 17.22 -16.97
N LEU A 153 2.45 17.41 -16.55
CA LEU A 153 3.37 16.35 -16.14
C LEU A 153 3.22 15.95 -14.67
N GLN A 154 2.16 16.43 -14.00
CA GLN A 154 1.95 16.13 -12.60
C GLN A 154 1.69 14.64 -12.38
N VAL A 155 2.45 14.09 -11.44
CA VAL A 155 2.37 12.69 -11.01
C VAL A 155 1.64 12.64 -9.68
N ILE A 156 0.77 11.65 -9.54
CA ILE A 156 0.14 11.30 -8.26
C ILE A 156 0.57 9.90 -7.89
N ILE A 157 1.08 9.71 -6.67
CA ILE A 157 1.38 8.39 -6.11
C ILE A 157 0.56 8.22 -4.84
N ALA A 158 -0.37 7.28 -4.83
CA ALA A 158 -1.10 6.89 -3.63
C ALA A 158 -0.52 5.60 -3.04
N VAL A 159 -0.19 5.63 -1.75
CA VAL A 159 0.43 4.53 -1.02
C VAL A 159 -0.59 3.87 -0.10
N TYR A 160 -0.71 2.55 -0.19
CA TYR A 160 -1.41 1.69 0.74
C TYR A 160 -0.45 0.61 1.24
N VAL A 161 0.20 0.85 2.38
CA VAL A 161 1.20 -0.08 2.94
C VAL A 161 2.27 -0.45 1.88
N ASP A 162 2.19 -1.64 1.29
CA ASP A 162 3.15 -2.15 0.29
C ASP A 162 2.68 -1.88 -1.16
N ASP A 163 1.40 -1.60 -1.38
CA ASP A 163 0.81 -1.32 -2.68
C ASP A 163 0.88 0.19 -3.02
N MET A 164 1.19 0.53 -4.26
CA MET A 164 1.15 1.90 -4.75
C MET A 164 0.36 2.01 -6.06
N LEU A 165 -0.44 3.06 -6.15
CA LEU A 165 -1.15 3.48 -7.36
C LEU A 165 -0.50 4.74 -7.91
N ILE A 166 -0.08 4.70 -9.17
CA ILE A 166 0.62 5.79 -9.85
C ILE A 166 -0.26 6.31 -10.98
N VAL A 167 -0.51 7.61 -11.01
CA VAL A 167 -1.30 8.29 -12.05
C VAL A 167 -0.45 9.35 -12.72
N LEU A 168 -0.41 9.33 -14.07
CA LEU A 168 0.40 10.26 -14.86
C LEU A 168 -0.13 10.45 -16.29
N LEU A 169 0.38 11.45 -17.02
CA LEU A 169 -0.11 11.85 -18.34
C LEU A 169 0.01 10.76 -19.41
N CYS A 170 1.16 10.10 -19.56
CA CYS A 170 1.36 9.10 -20.61
C CYS A 170 2.24 7.94 -20.17
N ARG A 171 2.18 6.83 -20.94
CA ARG A 171 2.81 5.54 -20.64
C ARG A 171 4.33 5.64 -20.47
N ASP A 172 5.01 6.33 -21.37
CA ASP A 172 6.48 6.47 -21.34
C ASP A 172 6.96 7.15 -20.05
N GLN A 173 6.20 8.13 -19.56
CA GLN A 173 6.52 8.84 -18.33
C GLN A 173 6.26 7.98 -17.09
N ILE A 174 5.18 7.18 -17.10
CA ILE A 174 4.91 6.21 -16.03
C ILE A 174 6.06 5.22 -15.90
N ASP A 175 6.58 4.71 -17.01
CA ASP A 175 7.66 3.75 -16.98
C ASP A 175 8.98 4.36 -16.48
N GLN A 176 9.25 5.63 -16.80
CA GLN A 176 10.40 6.37 -16.24
C GLN A 176 10.26 6.56 -14.72
N VAL A 177 9.12 7.07 -14.25
CA VAL A 177 8.88 7.29 -12.81
C VAL A 177 8.96 5.97 -12.05
N LYS A 178 8.30 4.92 -12.54
CA LYS A 178 8.38 3.59 -11.95
C LYS A 178 9.83 3.11 -11.92
N LYS A 179 10.58 3.22 -13.02
CA LYS A 179 11.98 2.77 -13.08
C LYS A 179 12.82 3.37 -11.96
N VAL A 180 12.64 4.65 -11.67
CA VAL A 180 13.41 5.33 -10.62
C VAL A 180 12.93 4.91 -9.21
N ILE A 181 11.63 4.69 -9.02
CA ILE A 181 11.07 4.21 -7.74
C ILE A 181 11.48 2.75 -7.47
N ILE A 182 11.49 1.89 -8.50
CA ILE A 182 11.83 0.46 -8.38
C ILE A 182 13.32 0.18 -8.36
N ASP A 183 14.18 1.17 -8.66
CA ASP A 183 15.63 0.94 -8.69
C ASP A 183 16.20 0.66 -7.29
N LYS A 184 15.60 1.27 -6.26
CA LYS A 184 16.07 1.14 -4.88
C LYS A 184 15.66 -0.17 -4.20
N TRP A 185 14.51 -0.74 -4.57
CA TRP A 185 13.95 -1.90 -3.88
C TRP A 185 13.44 -2.95 -4.85
N LYS A 186 13.30 -4.18 -4.37
CA LYS A 186 12.63 -5.22 -5.13
C LYS A 186 11.12 -4.95 -5.21
N ILE A 187 10.69 -4.28 -6.28
CA ILE A 187 9.29 -3.95 -6.52
C ILE A 187 8.76 -4.75 -7.72
N THR A 188 7.56 -5.29 -7.58
CA THR A 188 6.82 -5.90 -8.68
C THR A 188 6.03 -4.83 -9.41
N ASN A 189 6.26 -4.69 -10.71
CA ASN A 189 5.46 -3.83 -11.58
C ASN A 189 4.24 -4.61 -12.07
N ASN A 190 3.04 -4.23 -11.62
CA ASN A 190 1.79 -4.87 -12.03
C ASN A 190 1.24 -4.30 -13.35
N GLY A 191 1.88 -3.24 -13.88
CA GLY A 191 1.46 -2.56 -15.10
C GLY A 191 0.15 -1.79 -14.92
N PRO A 192 -0.66 -1.67 -15.99
CA PRO A 192 -1.95 -1.00 -15.94
C PRO A 192 -2.82 -1.54 -14.80
N ALA A 193 -3.30 -0.64 -13.94
CA ALA A 193 -4.09 -1.01 -12.78
C ALA A 193 -5.44 -1.59 -13.22
N LYS A 194 -5.54 -2.92 -13.24
CA LYS A 194 -6.81 -3.67 -13.42
C LYS A 194 -7.51 -3.94 -12.10
N GLU A 195 -6.72 -4.00 -11.02
CA GLU A 195 -7.20 -4.14 -9.66
C GLU A 195 -6.27 -3.37 -8.72
N PHE A 196 -6.83 -2.62 -7.76
CA PHE A 196 -6.09 -2.02 -6.66
C PHE A 196 -6.89 -2.16 -5.38
N LEU A 197 -6.35 -2.82 -4.35
CA LEU A 197 -7.04 -3.04 -3.07
C LEU A 197 -8.44 -3.69 -3.21
N LYS A 198 -8.56 -4.70 -4.08
CA LYS A 198 -9.83 -5.36 -4.42
C LYS A 198 -10.87 -4.44 -5.10
N ILE A 199 -10.43 -3.30 -5.63
CA ILE A 199 -11.19 -2.46 -6.55
C ILE A 199 -10.79 -2.87 -7.95
N LYS A 200 -11.69 -3.48 -8.72
CA LYS A 200 -11.47 -3.61 -10.16
C LYS A 200 -11.53 -2.24 -10.78
N ILE A 201 -10.57 -1.94 -11.64
CA ILE A 201 -10.46 -0.67 -12.36
C ILE A 201 -10.54 -1.00 -13.84
N THR A 202 -11.53 -0.42 -14.53
CA THR A 202 -11.69 -0.53 -15.98
C THR A 202 -11.66 0.86 -16.57
N GLN A 203 -10.66 1.14 -17.40
CA GLN A 203 -10.49 2.43 -18.06
C GLN A 203 -11.00 2.35 -19.51
N ASP A 204 -11.95 3.21 -19.85
CA ASP A 204 -12.46 3.42 -21.21
C ASP A 204 -11.92 4.77 -21.72
N TRP A 205 -10.96 4.69 -22.64
CA TRP A 205 -10.25 5.84 -23.22
C TRP A 205 -11.14 6.72 -24.09
N GLU A 206 -12.10 6.13 -24.81
CA GLU A 206 -13.02 6.87 -25.67
C GLU A 206 -14.05 7.63 -24.84
N LYS A 207 -14.58 6.98 -23.79
CA LYS A 207 -15.60 7.59 -22.92
C LYS A 207 -15.01 8.43 -21.79
N ARG A 208 -13.69 8.38 -21.58
CA ARG A 208 -13.00 8.97 -20.41
C ARG A 208 -13.63 8.54 -19.09
N VAL A 209 -13.96 7.26 -18.99
CA VAL A 209 -14.62 6.67 -17.83
C VAL A 209 -13.68 5.69 -17.17
N ILE A 210 -13.55 5.80 -15.86
CA ILE A 210 -12.99 4.73 -15.03
C ILE A 210 -14.15 4.11 -14.26
N ALA A 211 -14.53 2.90 -14.63
CA ALA A 211 -15.47 2.10 -13.88
C ALA A 211 -14.72 1.41 -12.73
N LYS A 212 -15.38 1.33 -11.57
CA LYS A 212 -14.84 0.65 -10.40
C LYS A 212 -15.85 -0.34 -9.82
N GLU A 213 -15.40 -1.57 -9.59
CA GLU A 213 -16.22 -2.60 -8.95
C GLU A 213 -15.48 -3.16 -7.73
N TRP A 214 -16.15 -3.21 -6.58
CA TRP A 214 -15.58 -3.79 -5.38
C TRP A 214 -15.75 -5.31 -5.40
N ILE A 215 -14.64 -6.05 -5.31
CA ILE A 215 -14.66 -7.50 -5.19
C ILE A 215 -15.14 -7.86 -3.77
N LYS A 216 -16.33 -8.47 -3.67
CA LYS A 216 -16.85 -8.97 -2.39
C LYS A 216 -15.93 -10.05 -1.84
N THR A 217 -15.39 -9.81 -0.64
CA THR A 217 -15.08 -10.88 0.33
C THR A 217 -14.86 -10.25 1.71
N GLN A 218 -15.94 -10.24 2.50
CA GLN A 218 -16.06 -10.62 3.92
C GLN A 218 -17.52 -10.32 4.31
N GLU A 219 -18.30 -11.38 4.52
CA GLU A 219 -19.65 -11.29 5.08
C GLU A 219 -19.59 -10.67 6.48
N LYS A 220 -20.10 -9.44 6.61
CA LYS A 220 -21.09 -9.05 7.62
C LYS A 220 -21.45 -7.58 7.40
N MET A 221 -22.71 -7.40 6.96
CA MET A 221 -23.40 -6.14 6.72
C MET A 221 -22.79 -5.23 5.65
N TRP A 222 -23.40 -5.21 4.46
CA TRP A 222 -24.00 -3.99 3.91
C TRP A 222 -24.81 -4.30 2.64
N ILE A 223 -25.87 -3.52 2.45
CA ILE A 223 -26.85 -3.63 1.38
C ILE A 223 -26.21 -3.18 0.05
N PRO A 224 -26.43 -3.86 -1.08
CA PRO A 224 -25.89 -3.46 -2.38
C PRO A 224 -26.44 -2.08 -2.76
N THR A 225 -25.58 -1.08 -2.89
CA THR A 225 -25.91 0.08 -3.71
C THR A 225 -25.33 -0.17 -5.09
N ILE A 226 -26.18 -0.63 -6.00
CA ILE A 226 -25.91 -0.60 -7.44
C ILE A 226 -25.85 0.88 -7.80
N HIS A 227 -24.67 1.48 -7.79
CA HIS A 227 -24.50 2.77 -8.44
C HIS A 227 -24.37 2.52 -9.93
N THR A 228 -25.47 2.80 -10.63
CA THR A 228 -25.53 3.09 -12.06
C THR A 228 -24.28 3.89 -12.46
N PRO A 229 -23.60 3.54 -13.57
CA PRO A 229 -22.44 4.31 -14.04
C PRO A 229 -22.86 5.77 -14.15
N SER A 230 -22.29 6.63 -13.30
CA SER A 230 -22.53 8.06 -13.41
C SER A 230 -21.81 8.50 -14.68
N LYS A 231 -22.55 8.81 -15.74
CA LYS A 231 -22.02 9.66 -16.82
C LYS A 231 -21.38 10.86 -16.14
N ALA A 232 -20.15 11.22 -16.50
CA ALA A 232 -19.63 12.52 -16.10
C ALA A 232 -20.60 13.58 -16.65
N PRO A 233 -21.30 14.36 -15.80
CA PRO A 233 -22.18 15.40 -16.29
C PRO A 233 -21.38 16.37 -17.18
N PRO A 234 -22.00 16.98 -18.21
CA PRO A 234 -21.34 17.93 -19.12
C PRO A 234 -20.64 19.09 -18.39
N LYS A 235 -21.06 19.36 -17.14
CA LYS A 235 -20.31 20.11 -16.14
C LYS A 235 -20.00 19.16 -14.97
N PHE A 236 -18.79 18.61 -14.96
CA PHE A 236 -18.32 17.74 -13.88
C PHE A 236 -17.87 18.59 -12.70
N GLU A 237 -18.76 18.80 -11.74
CA GLU A 237 -18.38 19.26 -10.41
C GLU A 237 -17.89 18.04 -9.61
N ILE A 238 -16.64 18.11 -9.14
CA ILE A 238 -16.17 17.20 -8.09
C ILE A 238 -17.15 17.36 -6.93
N ASP A 239 -17.68 16.23 -6.43
CA ASP A 239 -18.60 16.19 -5.30
C ASP A 239 -18.17 17.23 -4.26
N GLN A 240 -19.08 18.15 -3.91
CA GLN A 240 -18.71 19.30 -3.08
C GLN A 240 -18.17 18.87 -1.72
N GLY A 241 -18.59 17.70 -1.21
CA GLY A 241 -18.03 17.07 -0.01
C GLY A 241 -16.58 16.60 -0.21
N LEU A 242 -16.27 15.93 -1.32
CA LEU A 242 -14.89 15.54 -1.69
C LEU A 242 -14.01 16.76 -1.97
N LYS A 243 -14.55 17.78 -2.64
CA LYS A 243 -13.85 19.04 -2.91
C LYS A 243 -13.54 19.79 -1.62
N ALA A 244 -14.48 19.85 -0.67
CA ALA A 244 -14.24 20.44 0.64
C ALA A 244 -13.23 19.64 1.47
N LYS A 245 -13.25 18.31 1.38
CA LYS A 245 -12.39 17.40 2.15
C LYS A 245 -10.96 17.30 1.63
N TYR A 246 -10.76 17.40 0.31
CA TYR A 246 -9.45 17.30 -0.35
C TYR A 246 -9.18 18.50 -1.26
N LEU A 247 -9.44 19.70 -0.74
CA LEU A 247 -9.40 20.94 -1.49
C LEU A 247 -8.03 21.21 -2.13
N VAL A 248 -6.94 20.78 -1.48
CA VAL A 248 -5.58 20.88 -2.01
C VAL A 248 -5.31 19.88 -3.13
N LEU A 249 -5.80 18.63 -3.02
CA LEU A 249 -5.68 17.64 -4.11
C LEU A 249 -6.43 18.16 -5.34
N VAL A 250 -7.66 18.62 -5.13
CA VAL A 250 -8.52 19.11 -6.21
C VAL A 250 -8.03 20.44 -6.79
N GLY A 251 -7.56 21.37 -5.95
CA GLY A 251 -7.14 22.72 -6.35
C GLY A 251 -5.72 22.82 -6.89
N LYS A 252 -4.83 21.84 -6.61
CA LYS A 252 -3.51 21.75 -7.26
C LYS A 252 -3.54 20.99 -8.59
N LEU A 253 -4.60 20.21 -8.85
CA LEU A 253 -4.78 19.37 -10.05
C LEU A 253 -5.78 19.96 -11.06
N LEU A 254 -6.41 21.10 -10.74
CA LEU A 254 -7.22 21.92 -11.63
C LEU A 254 -6.50 23.24 -11.90
#